data_AF-A0A0M3BAC1-F1
#
_entry.id   AF-A0A0M3BAC1-F1
#
_cell.length_a   1.000
_cell.length_b   1.000
_cell.length_c   1.000
_cell.angle_alpha   90.00
_cell.angle_beta   90.00
_cell.angle_gamma   90.00
#
_symmetry.space_group_name_H-M   'P 1'
#
loop_
_entity.id
_entity.type
_entity.pdbx_description
1 polymer ?
#
loop_
_entity_poly.entity_id
_entity_poly.type
_entity_poly.pdbx_seq_one_letter_code
_entity_poly.pdbx_strand_id
1 'polypeptide(L)'
;MQDKVDAVKQAERTMMDAIHAAITQAAKESEAAFRSLGPRTTAQTYFADVATRRLFLHLCGADADTAKGGDPERAWDILYVGRGTARYWEKEQGIRSRRRKTESHAELERETRDKSALLQSAQKFATDTAIHALIEHASKADPTLRDRISSAVEARVSITDQLSQVEQDFADLARVSIARLVGTGT
;
A
#
# COMPACT_ATOMS: atom_id res chain seq x y z
N MET A 1 5.80 -11.14 18.60
CA MET A 1 4.70 -10.67 17.72
C MET A 1 4.48 -9.19 17.90
N GLN A 2 4.34 -8.73 19.15
CA GLN A 2 4.31 -7.30 19.51
C GLN A 2 5.52 -6.54 18.93
N ASP A 3 6.74 -7.07 19.09
CA ASP A 3 7.97 -6.42 18.59
C ASP A 3 8.01 -6.22 17.07
N LYS A 4 7.41 -7.12 16.28
CA LYS A 4 7.35 -6.99 14.81
C LYS A 4 6.31 -5.96 14.36
N VAL A 5 5.16 -5.93 15.04
CA VAL A 5 4.13 -4.90 14.82
C VAL A 5 4.67 -3.51 15.19
N ASP A 6 5.41 -3.43 16.28
CA ASP A 6 6.03 -2.19 16.73
C ASP A 6 7.15 -1.75 15.79
N ALA A 7 7.93 -2.68 15.22
CA ALA A 7 8.92 -2.37 14.18
C ALA A 7 8.28 -1.77 12.92
N VAL A 8 7.16 -2.30 12.43
CA VAL A 8 6.45 -1.74 11.27
C VAL A 8 5.91 -0.35 11.60
N LYS A 9 5.25 -0.17 12.74
CA LYS A 9 4.78 1.15 13.18
C LYS A 9 5.92 2.15 13.33
N GLN A 10 7.09 1.70 13.79
CA GLN A 10 8.27 2.54 13.90
C GLN A 10 8.80 2.94 12.52
N ALA A 11 8.81 2.01 11.56
CA ALA A 11 9.17 2.31 10.18
C ALA A 11 8.19 3.31 9.53
N GLU A 12 6.88 3.14 9.73
CA GLU A 12 5.84 4.07 9.28
C GLU A 12 6.07 5.48 9.85
N ARG A 13 6.34 5.59 11.15
CA ARG A 13 6.66 6.87 11.80
C ARG A 13 7.91 7.50 11.21
N THR A 14 8.98 6.72 11.06
CA THR A 14 10.26 7.18 10.50
C THR A 14 10.09 7.70 9.06
N MET A 15 9.29 7.00 8.25
CA MET A 15 8.95 7.44 6.89
C MET A 15 8.19 8.77 6.91
N MET A 16 7.16 8.89 7.76
CA MET A 16 6.38 10.12 7.86
C MET A 16 7.21 11.30 8.37
N ASP A 17 8.10 11.08 9.34
CA ASP A 17 9.02 12.09 9.85
C ASP A 17 9.96 12.58 8.74
N ALA A 18 10.48 11.67 7.91
CA ALA A 18 11.32 12.03 6.77
C ALA A 18 10.55 12.89 5.74
N ILE A 19 9.29 12.55 5.44
CA ILE A 19 8.43 13.33 4.54
C ILE A 19 8.20 14.74 5.11
N HIS A 20 7.86 14.85 6.40
CA HIS A 20 7.66 16.14 7.06
C HIS A 20 8.93 17.00 7.08
N ALA A 21 10.08 16.38 7.33
CA ALA A 21 11.37 17.07 7.30
C ALA A 21 11.68 17.60 5.89
N ALA A 22 11.43 16.81 4.84
CA ALA A 22 11.63 17.22 3.46
C ALA A 22 10.72 18.41 3.06
N ILE A 23 9.44 18.37 3.45
CA ILE A 23 8.50 19.49 3.23
C ILE A 23 8.99 20.76 3.94
N THR A 24 9.41 20.62 5.20
CA THR A 24 9.89 21.75 6.00
C THR A 24 11.15 22.36 5.41
N GLN A 25 12.08 21.51 4.95
CA GLN A 25 13.33 21.96 4.34
C GLN A 25 13.08 22.70 3.03
N ALA A 26 12.24 22.15 2.14
CA ALA A 26 11.86 22.79 0.89
C ALA A 26 11.21 24.17 1.12
N ALA A 27 10.36 24.28 2.16
CA ALA A 27 9.73 25.54 2.54
C ALA A 27 10.74 26.59 3.03
N LYS A 28 11.76 26.18 3.82
CA LYS A 28 12.83 27.08 4.29
C LYS A 28 13.69 27.59 3.14
N GLU A 29 14.11 26.70 2.25
CA GLU A 29 14.99 27.03 1.12
C GLU A 29 14.33 28.00 0.13
N SER A 30 13.01 27.94 0.01
CA SER A 30 12.23 28.75 -0.92
C SER A 30 11.55 29.95 -0.27
N GLU A 31 11.78 30.22 1.03
CA GLU A 31 11.05 31.23 1.79
C GLU A 31 11.24 32.65 1.21
N ALA A 32 12.46 32.98 0.77
CA ALA A 32 12.75 34.27 0.15
C ALA A 32 11.98 34.47 -1.17
N ALA A 33 11.86 33.42 -1.97
CA ALA A 33 11.08 33.43 -3.21
C ALA A 33 9.57 33.53 -2.93
N PHE A 34 9.07 32.80 -1.92
CA PHE A 34 7.66 32.85 -1.52
C PHE A 34 7.23 34.21 -0.99
N ARG A 35 8.07 34.86 -0.18
CA ARG A 35 7.81 36.22 0.33
C ARG A 35 7.63 37.26 -0.78
N SER A 36 8.27 37.04 -1.94
CA SER A 36 8.19 37.93 -3.11
C SER A 36 6.91 37.76 -3.94
N LEU A 37 6.21 36.62 -3.82
CA LEU A 37 5.04 36.26 -4.64
C LEU A 37 3.68 36.65 -4.01
N GLY A 38 3.67 37.16 -2.77
CA GLY A 38 2.46 37.56 -2.02
C GLY A 38 1.65 36.38 -1.45
N PRO A 39 0.74 36.59 -0.47
CA PRO A 39 0.08 35.49 0.23
C PRO A 39 -1.20 35.00 -0.45
N ARG A 40 -1.24 33.71 -0.79
CA ARG A 40 -2.46 32.88 -0.82
C ARG A 40 -2.38 31.67 0.12
N THR A 41 -1.19 31.31 0.60
CA THR A 41 -0.91 30.20 1.52
C THR A 41 0.53 30.33 2.09
N THR A 42 0.93 29.51 3.08
CA THR A 42 2.32 29.46 3.56
C THR A 42 3.18 28.59 2.64
N ALA A 43 4.50 28.84 2.57
CA ALA A 43 5.42 27.98 1.81
C ALA A 43 5.32 26.52 2.26
N GLN A 44 5.20 26.28 3.58
CA GLN A 44 5.03 24.93 4.13
C GLN A 44 3.75 24.25 3.65
N THR A 45 2.62 24.96 3.64
CA THR A 45 1.35 24.43 3.10
C THR A 45 1.45 24.14 1.61
N TYR A 46 2.10 25.01 0.83
CA TYR A 46 2.33 24.76 -0.59
C TYR A 46 3.10 23.47 -0.84
N PHE A 47 4.22 23.23 -0.13
CA PHE A 47 5.00 22.00 -0.34
C PHE A 47 4.29 20.76 0.17
N ALA A 48 3.44 20.87 1.19
CA ALA A 48 2.55 19.77 1.61
C ALA A 48 1.54 19.40 0.50
N ASP A 49 0.96 20.40 -0.18
CA ASP A 49 0.07 20.17 -1.32
C ASP A 49 0.81 19.56 -2.51
N VAL A 50 2.04 20.03 -2.79
CA VAL A 50 2.90 19.47 -3.84
C VAL A 50 3.22 18.01 -3.54
N ALA A 51 3.63 17.69 -2.32
CA ALA A 51 3.94 16.32 -1.91
C ALA A 51 2.71 15.40 -2.06
N THR A 52 1.55 15.86 -1.60
CA THR A 52 0.28 15.14 -1.73
C THR A 52 -0.05 14.86 -3.20
N ARG A 53 0.03 15.87 -4.07
CA ARG A 53 -0.26 15.73 -5.51
C ARG A 53 0.72 14.79 -6.20
N ARG A 54 2.03 14.95 -5.95
CA ARG A 54 3.07 14.12 -6.56
C ARG A 54 2.93 12.66 -6.14
N LEU A 55 2.68 12.41 -4.87
CA LEU A 55 2.44 11.06 -4.36
C LEU A 55 1.16 10.46 -4.96
N PHE A 56 0.08 11.22 -5.03
CA PHE A 56 -1.16 10.78 -5.68
C PHE A 56 -0.94 10.37 -7.14
N LEU A 57 -0.27 11.21 -7.94
CA LEU A 57 0.04 10.91 -9.33
C LEU A 57 0.92 9.66 -9.46
N HIS A 58 1.97 9.55 -8.64
CA HIS A 58 2.83 8.37 -8.60
C HIS A 58 2.05 7.09 -8.29
N LEU A 59 1.19 7.12 -7.27
CA LEU A 59 0.36 5.97 -6.90
C LEU A 59 -0.65 5.61 -7.99
N CYS A 60 -1.10 6.55 -8.80
CA CYS A 60 -1.96 6.30 -9.96
C CYS A 60 -1.17 5.86 -11.21
N GLY A 61 0.16 5.80 -11.17
CA GLY A 61 0.98 5.52 -12.36
C GLY A 61 1.02 6.69 -13.36
N ALA A 62 0.58 7.88 -12.97
CA ALA A 62 0.60 9.06 -13.82
C ALA A 62 2.00 9.69 -13.86
N ASP A 63 2.31 10.32 -14.99
CA ASP A 63 3.45 11.21 -15.12
C ASP A 63 3.32 12.40 -14.16
N ALA A 64 4.34 12.62 -13.34
CA ALA A 64 4.25 13.55 -12.22
C ALA A 64 4.28 15.03 -12.64
N ASP A 65 4.79 15.34 -13.84
CA ASP A 65 4.91 16.71 -14.36
C ASP A 65 3.71 17.11 -15.23
N THR A 66 3.12 16.16 -15.93
CA THR A 66 2.02 16.39 -16.89
C THR A 66 0.67 15.87 -16.42
N ALA A 67 0.64 15.06 -15.35
CA ALA A 67 -0.53 14.35 -14.83
C ALA A 67 -1.19 13.38 -15.82
N LYS A 68 -0.49 12.97 -16.88
CA LYS A 68 -1.03 12.07 -17.91
C LYS A 68 -0.71 10.60 -17.62
N GLY A 69 -1.50 9.69 -18.19
CA GLY A 69 -1.23 8.25 -18.16
C GLY A 69 -1.62 7.53 -16.87
N GLY A 70 -2.33 8.20 -15.95
CA GLY A 70 -2.78 7.60 -14.71
C GLY A 70 -3.94 6.61 -14.86
N ASP A 71 -3.99 5.65 -13.95
CA ASP A 71 -5.08 4.69 -13.78
C ASP A 71 -6.27 5.36 -13.04
N PRO A 72 -7.43 5.52 -13.70
CA PRO A 72 -8.59 6.14 -13.09
C PRO A 72 -9.22 5.28 -11.98
N GLU A 73 -9.13 3.95 -12.01
CA GLU A 73 -9.66 3.10 -10.95
C GLU A 73 -8.86 3.30 -9.68
N ARG A 74 -7.54 3.21 -9.79
CA ARG A 74 -6.62 3.44 -8.68
C ARG A 74 -6.72 4.86 -8.10
N ALA A 75 -6.94 5.86 -8.95
CA ALA A 75 -7.22 7.22 -8.53
C ALA A 75 -8.50 7.31 -7.69
N TRP A 76 -9.58 6.67 -8.13
CA TRP A 76 -10.85 6.65 -7.39
C TRP A 76 -10.70 5.95 -6.04
N ASP A 77 -10.06 4.79 -5.99
CA ASP A 77 -9.89 4.02 -4.74
C ASP A 77 -9.18 4.86 -3.67
N ILE A 78 -8.11 5.60 -4.05
CA ILE A 78 -7.40 6.51 -3.14
C ILE A 78 -8.31 7.65 -2.65
N LEU A 79 -9.10 8.25 -3.54
CA LEU A 79 -10.02 9.33 -3.18
C LEU A 79 -11.15 8.85 -2.24
N TYR A 80 -11.61 7.61 -2.40
CA TYR A 80 -12.63 7.02 -1.54
C TYR A 80 -12.13 6.80 -0.11
N VAL A 81 -10.86 6.45 0.08
CA VAL A 81 -10.24 6.37 1.42
C VAL A 81 -10.34 7.73 2.13
N GLY A 82 -9.92 8.81 1.47
CA GLY A 82 -10.00 10.17 2.03
C GLY A 82 -11.45 10.60 2.31
N ARG A 83 -12.40 10.24 1.43
CA ARG A 83 -13.83 10.51 1.62
C ARG A 83 -14.40 9.78 2.83
N GLY A 84 -13.99 8.54 3.08
CA GLY A 84 -14.38 7.77 4.25
C GLY A 84 -13.98 8.46 5.56
N THR A 85 -12.74 8.94 5.64
CA THR A 85 -12.22 9.70 6.80
C THR A 85 -12.97 11.02 6.99
N ALA A 86 -13.21 11.78 5.92
CA ALA A 86 -13.97 13.03 6.00
C ALA A 86 -15.40 12.80 6.55
N ARG A 87 -16.09 11.75 6.09
CA ARG A 87 -17.41 11.37 6.61
C ARG A 87 -17.40 10.99 8.07
N TYR A 88 -16.34 10.32 8.53
CA TYR A 88 -16.17 10.01 9.95
C TYR A 88 -16.12 11.30 10.77
N TRP A 89 -15.30 12.29 10.35
CA TRP A 89 -15.22 13.59 11.03
C TRP A 89 -16.51 14.39 10.96
N GLU A 90 -17.25 14.35 9.84
CA GLU A 90 -18.59 14.97 9.77
C GLU A 90 -19.53 14.40 10.85
N LYS A 91 -19.54 13.07 11.04
CA LYS A 91 -20.34 12.41 12.09
C LYS A 91 -19.87 12.79 13.49
N GLU A 92 -18.56 12.76 13.72
CA GLU A 92 -17.94 13.15 15.00
C GLU A 92 -18.32 14.58 15.39
N GLN A 93 -18.37 15.49 14.41
CA GLN A 93 -18.74 16.90 14.61
C GLN A 93 -20.26 17.15 14.54
N GLY A 94 -21.09 16.11 14.40
CA GLY A 94 -22.55 16.24 14.28
C GLY A 94 -23.01 16.97 13.01
N ILE A 95 -22.13 17.13 12.03
CA ILE A 95 -22.43 17.77 10.75
C ILE A 95 -23.29 16.81 9.92
N ARG A 96 -24.54 17.20 9.65
CA ARG A 96 -25.36 16.47 8.67
C ARG A 96 -24.73 16.67 7.29
N SER A 97 -24.25 15.59 6.69
CA SER A 97 -23.77 15.56 5.30
C SER A 97 -24.76 16.32 4.40
N ARG A 98 -24.28 17.41 3.78
CA ARG A 98 -25.08 18.21 2.83
C ARG A 98 -25.37 17.46 1.53
N ARG A 99 -24.69 16.33 1.27
CA ARG A 99 -24.91 15.49 0.10
C ARG A 99 -25.67 14.22 0.49
N ARG A 100 -26.98 14.34 0.69
CA ARG A 100 -27.92 13.25 0.34
C ARG A 100 -28.04 13.19 -1.19
N LYS A 101 -26.96 12.88 -1.90
CA LYS A 101 -27.14 12.25 -3.21
C LYS A 101 -27.16 10.77 -2.87
N THR A 102 -28.30 10.12 -3.10
CA THR A 102 -28.52 8.69 -2.87
C THR A 102 -27.25 7.95 -3.21
N GLU A 103 -26.53 7.49 -2.19
CA GLU A 103 -25.30 6.74 -2.39
C GLU A 103 -25.71 5.51 -3.18
N SER A 104 -25.24 5.44 -4.42
CA SER A 104 -25.50 4.30 -5.28
C SER A 104 -25.06 3.04 -4.53
N HIS A 105 -25.84 1.97 -4.61
CA HIS A 105 -25.47 0.65 -4.08
C HIS A 105 -24.04 0.26 -4.51
N ALA A 106 -23.64 0.65 -5.73
CA ALA A 106 -22.30 0.44 -6.25
C ALA A 106 -21.18 1.18 -5.48
N GLU A 107 -21.45 2.35 -4.89
CA GLU A 107 -20.48 3.08 -4.04
C GLU A 107 -20.27 2.34 -2.70
N LEU A 108 -21.34 1.86 -2.08
CA LEU A 108 -21.28 1.08 -0.83
C LEU A 108 -20.62 -0.29 -1.04
N GLU A 109 -20.91 -0.94 -2.17
CA GLU A 109 -20.24 -2.19 -2.57
C GLU A 109 -18.76 -1.97 -2.84
N ARG A 110 -18.36 -0.83 -3.44
CA ARG A 110 -16.94 -0.50 -3.63
C ARG A 110 -16.26 -0.23 -2.29
N GLU A 111 -16.84 0.59 -1.41
CA GLU A 111 -16.28 0.82 -0.06
C GLU A 111 -16.15 -0.49 0.75
N THR A 112 -17.11 -1.40 0.61
CA THR A 112 -17.07 -2.73 1.24
C THR A 112 -15.96 -3.59 0.63
N ARG A 113 -15.78 -3.57 -0.69
CA ARG A 113 -14.68 -4.25 -1.39
C ARG A 113 -13.32 -3.70 -0.96
N ASP A 114 -13.16 -2.39 -0.84
CA ASP A 114 -11.88 -1.76 -0.45
C ASP A 114 -11.51 -2.12 0.99
N LYS A 115 -12.48 -2.07 1.91
CA LYS A 115 -12.30 -2.57 3.29
C LYS A 115 -11.94 -4.05 3.30
N SER A 116 -12.56 -4.85 2.43
CA SER A 116 -12.25 -6.28 2.31
C SER A 116 -10.84 -6.52 1.75
N ALA A 117 -10.37 -5.70 0.81
CA ALA A 117 -9.03 -5.81 0.22
C ALA A 117 -7.93 -5.41 1.21
N LEU A 118 -8.17 -4.39 2.04
CA LEU A 118 -7.27 -4.02 3.13
C LEU A 118 -7.19 -5.12 4.19
N LEU A 119 -8.34 -5.68 4.59
CA LEU A 119 -8.38 -6.82 5.52
C LEU A 119 -7.66 -8.04 4.94
N GLN A 120 -7.87 -8.36 3.66
CA GLN A 120 -7.17 -9.45 2.98
C GLN A 120 -5.66 -9.20 2.90
N SER A 121 -5.24 -7.98 2.62
CA SER A 121 -3.82 -7.62 2.57
C SER A 121 -3.15 -7.73 3.94
N ALA A 122 -3.81 -7.24 4.99
CA ALA A 122 -3.35 -7.36 6.37
C ALA A 122 -3.29 -8.83 6.83
N GLN A 123 -4.32 -9.63 6.48
CA GLN A 123 -4.36 -11.06 6.75
C GLN A 123 -3.22 -11.80 6.03
N LYS A 124 -3.02 -11.54 4.74
CA LYS A 124 -1.96 -12.14 3.94
C LYS A 124 -0.59 -11.82 4.54
N PHE A 125 -0.33 -10.56 4.90
CA PHE A 125 0.91 -10.16 5.57
C PHE A 125 1.13 -10.89 6.89
N ALA A 126 0.10 -11.01 7.73
CA ALA A 126 0.18 -11.71 9.01
C ALA A 126 0.47 -13.21 8.81
N THR A 127 -0.22 -13.86 7.87
CA THR A 127 -0.02 -15.27 7.54
C THR A 127 1.38 -15.52 6.98
N ASP A 128 1.83 -14.71 6.03
CA ASP A 128 3.17 -14.82 5.45
C ASP A 128 4.25 -14.67 6.54
N THR A 129 4.08 -13.71 7.45
CA THR A 129 5.01 -13.48 8.56
C THR A 129 5.08 -14.67 9.52
N ALA A 130 3.92 -15.28 9.83
CA ALA A 130 3.84 -16.45 10.69
C ALA A 130 4.52 -17.67 10.04
N ILE A 131 4.21 -17.93 8.76
CA ILE A 131 4.81 -19.03 7.99
C ILE A 131 6.33 -18.85 7.91
N HIS A 132 6.80 -17.65 7.59
CA HIS A 132 8.24 -17.38 7.48
C HIS A 132 8.96 -17.66 8.82
N ALA A 133 8.40 -17.22 9.94
CA ALA A 133 8.98 -17.46 11.26
C ALA A 133 9.01 -18.96 11.62
N LEU A 134 7.97 -19.71 11.26
CA LEU A 134 7.93 -21.16 11.45
C LEU A 134 8.96 -21.89 10.59
N ILE A 135 9.08 -21.51 9.31
CA ILE A 135 10.09 -22.06 8.39
C ILE A 135 11.48 -21.75 8.92
N GLU A 136 11.76 -20.52 9.33
CA GLU A 136 13.06 -20.12 9.88
C GLU A 136 13.42 -20.92 11.13
N HIS A 137 12.46 -21.08 12.05
CA HIS A 137 12.67 -21.85 13.27
C HIS A 137 12.93 -23.34 12.98
N ALA A 138 12.08 -23.96 12.14
CA ALA A 138 12.21 -25.37 11.78
C ALA A 138 13.48 -25.65 10.96
N SER A 139 13.91 -24.70 10.13
CA SER A 139 15.15 -24.81 9.34
C SER A 139 16.42 -24.88 10.20
N LYS A 140 16.38 -24.41 11.46
CA LYS A 140 17.51 -24.57 12.40
C LYS A 140 17.71 -26.03 12.81
N ALA A 141 16.64 -26.81 12.88
CA ALA A 141 16.68 -28.23 13.22
C ALA A 141 16.76 -29.13 11.98
N ASP A 142 16.18 -28.71 10.86
CA ASP A 142 16.24 -29.39 9.56
C ASP A 142 16.70 -28.41 8.46
N PRO A 143 18.01 -28.31 8.19
CA PRO A 143 18.55 -27.42 7.16
C PRO A 143 18.01 -27.68 5.74
N THR A 144 17.51 -28.89 5.47
CA THR A 144 17.00 -29.29 4.14
C THR A 144 15.52 -28.96 3.94
N LEU A 145 14.84 -28.49 4.99
CA LEU A 145 13.40 -28.20 4.97
C LEU A 145 13.02 -27.20 3.87
N ARG A 146 13.82 -26.15 3.69
CA ARG A 146 13.59 -25.13 2.67
C ARG A 146 13.59 -25.72 1.26
N ASP A 147 14.58 -26.56 0.94
CA ASP A 147 14.69 -27.21 -0.37
C ASP A 147 13.56 -28.20 -0.61
N ARG A 148 13.14 -28.93 0.44
CA ARG A 148 11.99 -29.85 0.37
C ARG A 148 10.68 -29.11 0.09
N ILE A 149 10.46 -27.96 0.73
CA ILE A 149 9.28 -27.11 0.49
C ILE A 149 9.28 -26.60 -0.96
N SER A 150 10.40 -26.07 -1.44
CA SER A 150 10.53 -25.59 -2.82
C SER A 150 10.32 -26.73 -3.84
N SER A 151 10.93 -27.89 -3.60
CA SER A 151 10.80 -29.07 -4.47
C SER A 151 9.37 -29.60 -4.52
N ALA A 152 8.64 -29.57 -3.41
CA ALA A 152 7.24 -29.98 -3.38
C ALA A 152 6.33 -29.07 -4.23
N VAL A 153 6.61 -27.76 -4.24
CA VAL A 153 5.90 -26.82 -5.10
C VAL A 153 6.25 -27.06 -6.57
N GLU A 154 7.54 -27.23 -6.91
CA GLU A 154 7.93 -27.51 -8.30
C GLU A 154 7.37 -28.84 -8.82
N ALA A 155 7.33 -29.87 -7.98
CA ALA A 155 6.68 -31.13 -8.35
C ALA A 155 5.19 -30.92 -8.67
N ARG A 156 4.49 -30.05 -7.95
CA ARG A 156 3.08 -29.72 -8.25
C ARG A 156 2.94 -28.87 -9.51
N VAL A 157 3.88 -27.97 -9.76
CA VAL A 157 3.90 -27.12 -10.96
C VAL A 157 4.26 -27.92 -12.22
N SER A 158 5.07 -28.97 -12.12
CA SER A 158 5.45 -29.79 -13.29
C SER A 158 4.28 -30.58 -13.91
N ILE A 159 3.14 -30.68 -13.21
CA ILE A 159 1.94 -31.41 -13.63
C ILE A 159 0.89 -30.48 -14.26
N THR A 160 1.17 -29.18 -14.33
CA THR A 160 0.32 -28.12 -14.90
C THR A 160 0.25 -28.25 -16.44
N ASP A 161 -0.94 -28.07 -17.01
CA ASP A 161 -1.14 -28.04 -18.46
C ASP A 161 -0.46 -26.80 -19.08
N GLN A 162 0.49 -27.06 -19.97
CA GLN A 162 1.24 -26.03 -20.67
C GLN A 162 0.41 -25.27 -21.71
N LEU A 163 -0.80 -25.74 -22.05
CA LEU A 163 -1.70 -25.04 -22.97
C LEU A 163 -2.73 -24.16 -22.24
N SER A 164 -2.83 -24.25 -20.90
CA SER A 164 -3.78 -23.48 -20.11
C SER A 164 -3.14 -22.25 -19.46
N GLN A 165 -3.55 -21.05 -19.90
CA GLN A 165 -3.04 -19.80 -19.34
C GLN A 165 -3.32 -19.67 -17.83
N VAL A 166 -4.49 -20.14 -17.35
CA VAL A 166 -4.85 -20.06 -15.93
C VAL A 166 -3.95 -20.96 -15.09
N GLU A 167 -3.60 -22.14 -15.60
CA GLU A 167 -2.71 -23.05 -14.88
C GLU A 167 -1.26 -22.56 -14.91
N GLN A 168 -0.82 -21.92 -16.00
CA GLN A 168 0.47 -21.22 -16.07
C GLN A 168 0.55 -20.05 -15.07
N ASP A 169 -0.47 -19.20 -15.02
CA ASP A 169 -0.51 -18.07 -14.07
C ASP A 169 -0.49 -18.57 -12.63
N PHE A 170 -1.21 -19.66 -12.33
CA PHE A 170 -1.17 -20.32 -11.03
C PHE A 170 0.23 -20.84 -10.70
N ALA A 171 0.89 -21.50 -11.64
CA ALA A 171 2.25 -22.01 -11.48
C ALA A 171 3.24 -20.88 -11.15
N ASP A 172 3.20 -19.78 -11.89
CA ASP A 172 4.09 -18.64 -11.68
C ASP A 172 3.83 -17.94 -10.34
N LEU A 173 2.56 -17.74 -10.00
CA LEU A 173 2.19 -17.19 -8.69
C LEU A 173 2.60 -18.10 -7.54
N ALA A 174 2.53 -19.43 -7.70
CA ALA A 174 2.97 -20.39 -6.69
C ALA A 174 4.49 -20.31 -6.47
N ARG A 175 5.29 -20.23 -7.54
CA ARG A 175 6.75 -20.06 -7.47
C ARG A 175 7.14 -18.75 -6.78
N VAL A 176 6.56 -17.63 -7.20
CA VAL A 176 6.81 -16.32 -6.59
C VAL A 176 6.42 -16.33 -5.11
N SER A 177 5.29 -16.94 -4.78
CA SER A 177 4.80 -17.02 -3.40
C SER A 177 5.72 -17.86 -2.52
N ILE A 178 6.18 -19.02 -2.98
CA ILE A 178 7.04 -19.89 -2.17
C ILE A 178 8.45 -19.31 -2.01
N ALA A 179 9.03 -18.71 -3.06
CA ALA A 179 10.32 -18.04 -2.97
C ALA A 179 10.32 -16.93 -1.91
N ARG A 180 9.23 -16.15 -1.84
CA ARG A 180 9.02 -15.12 -0.82
C ARG A 180 8.90 -15.67 0.60
N LEU A 181 8.27 -16.84 0.76
CA LEU A 181 8.05 -17.46 2.08
C LEU A 181 9.28 -18.20 2.61
N VAL A 182 10.05 -18.84 1.73
CA VAL A 182 11.22 -19.64 2.10
C VAL A 182 12.47 -18.78 2.33
N GLY A 183 12.54 -17.62 1.64
CA GLY A 183 13.70 -16.73 1.63
C GLY A 183 14.85 -17.31 0.83
N THR A 184 15.44 -16.52 -0.08
CA THR A 184 16.76 -16.87 -0.63
C THR A 184 17.78 -16.66 0.48
N GLY A 185 18.42 -17.73 0.94
CA GLY A 185 19.46 -17.63 1.95
C GLY A 185 20.61 -16.74 1.46
N THR A 186 20.71 -15.55 2.03
CA THR A 186 21.93 -14.75 2.24
C THR A 186 21.70 -13.83 3.42
#